data_AF-A0A258BUQ7-F1
#
_entry.id   AF-A0A258BUQ7-F1
#
_cell.length_a   1.000
_cell.length_b   1.000
_cell.length_c   1.000
_cell.angle_alpha   90.00
_cell.angle_beta   90.00
_cell.angle_gamma   90.00
#
_symmetry.space_group_name_H-M   'P 1'
#
loop_
_entity.id
_entity.type
_entity.pdbx_description
1 polymer ?
#
loop_
_entity_poly.entity_id
_entity_poly.type
_entity_poly.pdbx_seq_one_letter_code
_entity_poly.pdbx_strand_id
1 'polypeptide(L)'
;MYEYRAWPSEGLPHIEALHHLFGLGVAEIRTDTYLFSPARPNWLIVLHGAAEIEILEKTGEDGLLSVWKVIARSEFPLRRSLVRNLQEAFPAADLSHRILVPGDLISWLDADTEMFTINKRTVQFQREGCVAEISQVEADGRRAETFSLISKRADTVTEALDFLPAPRLENVDYGSWLQGRPWSANALEPVSKAFRPMPVLGAARVA
;
A
#
# COMPACT_ATOMS: atom_id res chain seq x y z
N MET A 1 -7.99 1.46 4.69
CA MET A 1 -6.87 2.38 5.00
C MET A 1 -6.64 3.25 3.79
N TYR A 2 -6.13 4.46 4.02
CA TYR A 2 -5.79 5.42 2.99
C TYR A 2 -4.27 5.50 2.91
N GLU A 3 -3.73 5.54 1.70
CA GLU A 3 -2.31 5.67 1.43
C GLU A 3 -2.08 6.79 0.42
N TYR A 4 -1.07 7.60 0.68
CA TYR A 4 -0.38 8.37 -0.35
C TYR A 4 1.04 7.83 -0.45
N ARG A 5 1.51 7.51 -1.65
CA ARG A 5 2.87 7.06 -1.91
C ARG A 5 3.47 7.83 -3.07
N ALA A 6 4.70 8.31 -2.88
CA ALA A 6 5.41 9.04 -3.92
C ALA A 6 6.84 8.53 -4.07
N TRP A 7 7.42 8.87 -5.23
CA TRP A 7 8.73 8.43 -5.69
C TRP A 7 9.57 9.66 -6.03
N PRO A 8 10.13 10.36 -5.03
CA PRO A 8 10.94 11.54 -5.26
C PRO A 8 12.19 11.20 -6.08
N SER A 9 12.57 12.10 -6.99
CA SER A 9 13.91 12.10 -7.56
C SER A 9 14.96 12.48 -6.50
N GLU A 10 16.20 12.09 -6.74
CA GLU A 10 17.32 12.40 -5.86
C GLU A 10 17.40 13.92 -5.58
N GLY A 11 17.64 14.28 -4.32
CA GLY A 11 17.78 15.68 -3.88
C GLY A 11 16.48 16.43 -3.61
N LEU A 12 15.31 15.79 -3.76
CA LEU A 12 14.04 16.41 -3.34
C LEU A 12 13.88 16.41 -1.81
N PRO A 13 13.38 17.51 -1.21
CA PRO A 13 13.36 17.69 0.25
C PRO A 13 12.24 16.91 0.97
N HIS A 14 11.41 16.15 0.26
CA HIS A 14 10.23 15.47 0.85
C HIS A 14 10.60 14.44 1.91
N ILE A 15 11.65 13.66 1.68
CA ILE A 15 12.11 12.63 2.62
C ILE A 15 12.66 13.28 3.90
N GLU A 16 13.47 14.33 3.77
CA GLU A 16 14.00 15.09 4.90
C GLU A 16 12.87 15.77 5.70
N ALA A 17 11.89 16.35 5.02
CA ALA A 17 10.71 16.94 5.66
C ALA A 17 9.91 15.91 6.47
N LEU A 18 9.73 14.70 5.94
CA LEU A 18 9.06 13.61 6.67
C LEU A 18 9.84 13.17 7.91
N HIS A 19 11.16 13.05 7.80
CA HIS A 19 12.03 12.76 8.94
C HIS A 19 11.84 13.80 10.05
N HIS A 20 11.82 15.10 9.71
CA HIS A 20 11.59 16.16 10.68
C HIS A 20 10.18 16.14 11.28
N LEU A 21 9.16 15.82 10.47
CA LEU A 21 7.77 15.84 10.89
C LEU A 21 7.43 14.67 11.84
N PHE A 22 7.97 13.48 11.58
CA PHE A 22 7.61 12.27 12.32
C PHE A 22 8.62 11.89 13.41
N GLY A 23 9.86 12.39 13.36
CA GLY A 23 10.86 12.19 14.40
C GLY A 23 11.60 10.85 14.30
N LEU A 24 11.64 10.09 15.40
CA LEU A 24 12.38 8.82 15.47
C LEU A 24 11.56 7.68 14.85
N GLY A 25 12.19 6.94 13.94
CA GLY A 25 11.59 5.77 13.30
C GLY A 25 12.32 4.48 13.63
N VAL A 26 11.71 3.37 13.25
CA VAL A 26 12.27 2.02 13.35
C VAL A 26 12.80 1.62 11.99
N ALA A 27 14.08 1.27 11.94
CA ALA A 27 14.72 0.81 10.71
C ALA A 27 14.53 -0.71 10.53
N GLU A 28 14.25 -1.12 9.29
CA GLU A 28 14.13 -2.52 8.89
C GLU A 28 14.81 -2.71 7.53
N ILE A 29 15.48 -3.86 7.37
CA ILE A 29 15.97 -4.31 6.06
C ILE A 29 15.30 -5.66 5.79
N ARG A 30 14.62 -5.76 4.65
CA ARG A 30 13.89 -6.96 4.28
C ARG A 30 13.88 -7.18 2.77
N THR A 31 13.74 -8.44 2.38
CA THR A 31 13.46 -8.82 0.99
C THR A 31 12.01 -9.26 0.91
N ASP A 32 11.24 -8.58 0.07
CA ASP A 32 9.80 -8.83 -0.09
C ASP A 32 9.53 -9.35 -1.50
N THR A 33 8.57 -10.27 -1.64
CA THR A 33 8.11 -10.74 -2.95
C THR A 33 6.68 -10.29 -3.17
N TYR A 34 6.46 -9.50 -4.22
CA TYR A 34 5.16 -8.97 -4.62
C TYR A 34 4.60 -9.85 -5.74
N LEU A 35 3.34 -10.23 -5.61
CA LEU A 35 2.66 -11.12 -6.55
C LEU A 35 1.42 -10.42 -7.10
N PHE A 36 1.28 -10.41 -8.42
CA PHE A 36 0.18 -9.80 -9.16
C PHE A 36 -0.49 -10.85 -10.05
N SER A 37 -1.63 -11.36 -9.60
CA SER A 37 -2.37 -12.36 -10.36
C SER A 37 -3.47 -11.72 -11.21
N PRO A 38 -3.58 -12.05 -12.51
CA PRO A 38 -4.69 -11.63 -13.35
C PRO A 38 -6.06 -12.08 -12.84
N ALA A 39 -6.14 -13.19 -12.08
CA ALA A 39 -7.39 -13.67 -11.50
C ALA A 39 -7.91 -12.73 -10.39
N ARG A 40 -7.02 -11.95 -9.77
CA ARG A 40 -7.34 -10.95 -8.73
C ARG A 40 -6.57 -9.65 -9.01
N PRO A 41 -6.97 -8.88 -10.04
CA PRO A 41 -6.17 -7.77 -10.56
C PRO A 41 -6.05 -6.59 -9.59
N ASN A 42 -6.90 -6.52 -8.55
CA ASN A 42 -6.87 -5.47 -7.53
C ASN A 42 -6.18 -5.92 -6.23
N TRP A 43 -5.67 -7.16 -6.17
CA TRP A 43 -4.99 -7.68 -4.98
C TRP A 43 -3.47 -7.48 -5.09
N LEU A 44 -2.89 -6.90 -4.04
CA LEU A 44 -1.45 -6.89 -3.78
C LEU A 44 -1.17 -8.00 -2.79
N ILE A 45 -0.55 -9.08 -3.24
CA ILE A 45 -0.09 -10.13 -2.33
C ILE A 45 1.40 -9.88 -2.10
N VAL A 46 1.77 -9.71 -0.83
CA VAL A 46 3.15 -9.45 -0.41
C VAL A 46 3.60 -10.57 0.50
N LEU A 47 4.74 -11.16 0.16
CA LEU A 47 5.46 -12.11 1.00
C LEU A 47 6.60 -11.35 1.67
N HIS A 48 6.46 -11.11 2.97
CA HIS A 48 7.44 -10.40 3.78
C HIS A 48 8.55 -11.37 4.19
N GLY A 49 9.55 -11.50 3.32
CA GLY A 49 10.60 -12.51 3.42
C GLY A 49 10.03 -13.94 3.50
N ALA A 50 10.52 -14.71 4.46
CA ALA A 50 10.07 -16.08 4.71
C ALA A 50 8.99 -16.19 5.79
N ALA A 51 8.60 -15.08 6.42
CA ALA A 51 7.90 -15.09 7.70
C ALA A 51 6.39 -14.86 7.57
N GLU A 52 5.96 -13.94 6.70
CA GLU A 52 4.59 -13.44 6.70
C GLU A 52 4.04 -13.23 5.29
N ILE A 53 2.73 -13.38 5.13
CA ILE A 53 1.96 -12.93 3.98
C ILE A 53 1.04 -11.78 4.39
N GLU A 54 0.94 -10.78 3.52
CA GLU A 54 -0.06 -9.72 3.59
C GLU A 54 -0.80 -9.65 2.24
N ILE A 55 -2.12 -9.51 2.30
CA ILE A 55 -2.97 -9.37 1.12
C ILE A 55 -3.78 -8.10 1.28
N LEU A 56 -3.54 -7.16 0.37
CA LEU A 56 -4.25 -5.89 0.29
C LEU A 56 -5.10 -5.88 -0.98
N GLU A 57 -6.29 -5.30 -0.91
CA GLU A 57 -7.15 -5.06 -2.06
C GLU A 57 -7.24 -3.54 -2.28
N LYS A 58 -6.92 -3.06 -3.48
CA LYS A 58 -7.20 -1.67 -3.88
C LYS A 58 -8.70 -1.57 -4.14
N THR A 59 -9.39 -0.81 -3.29
CA THR A 59 -10.84 -0.66 -3.25
C THR A 59 -11.34 0.70 -3.70
N GLY A 60 -10.45 1.64 -3.99
CA GLY A 60 -10.85 2.98 -4.42
C GLY A 60 -9.69 3.93 -4.56
N GLU A 61 -10.05 5.13 -5.00
CA GLU A 61 -9.29 6.35 -4.79
C GLU A 61 -10.19 7.36 -4.07
N ASP A 62 -9.61 8.16 -3.19
CA ASP A 62 -10.27 9.24 -2.47
C ASP A 62 -9.45 10.53 -2.62
N GLY A 63 -9.80 11.30 -3.64
CA GLY A 63 -9.00 12.46 -4.05
C GLY A 63 -7.61 12.02 -4.51
N LEU A 64 -6.59 12.37 -3.74
CA LEU A 64 -5.20 12.04 -4.03
C LEU A 64 -4.74 10.72 -3.39
N LEU A 65 -5.63 10.01 -2.68
CA LEU A 65 -5.27 8.86 -1.85
C LEU A 65 -5.74 7.56 -2.47
N SER A 66 -4.92 6.52 -2.40
CA SER A 66 -5.31 5.14 -2.67
C SER A 66 -6.08 4.59 -1.46
N VAL A 67 -7.19 3.88 -1.71
CA VAL A 67 -8.01 3.26 -0.67
C VAL A 67 -7.80 1.76 -0.68
N TRP A 68 -7.22 1.23 0.40
CA TRP A 68 -6.90 -0.19 0.55
C TRP A 68 -7.77 -0.87 1.60
N LYS A 69 -8.10 -2.13 1.36
CA LYS A 69 -8.68 -3.04 2.34
C LYS A 69 -7.67 -4.14 2.64
N VAL A 70 -7.37 -4.35 3.91
CA VAL A 70 -6.57 -5.52 4.34
C VAL A 70 -7.48 -6.74 4.26
N ILE A 71 -7.16 -7.66 3.35
CA ILE A 71 -7.89 -8.91 3.17
C ILE A 71 -7.38 -9.95 4.17
N ALA A 72 -6.06 -10.08 4.28
CA ALA A 72 -5.42 -11.00 5.18
C ALA A 72 -4.04 -10.54 5.58
N ARG A 73 -3.62 -10.93 6.77
CA ARG A 73 -2.25 -10.82 7.25
C ARG A 73 -1.98 -12.02 8.17
N SER A 74 -0.94 -12.81 7.88
CA SER A 74 -0.67 -14.05 8.60
C SER A 74 0.79 -14.45 8.49
N GLU A 75 1.35 -14.97 9.57
CA GLU A 75 2.62 -15.67 9.54
C GLU A 75 2.47 -17.06 8.90
N PHE A 76 3.58 -17.58 8.38
CA PHE A 76 3.71 -18.98 7.97
C PHE A 76 4.01 -19.89 9.20
N PRO A 77 3.48 -21.11 9.27
CA PRO A 77 2.57 -21.75 8.31
C PRO A 77 1.17 -21.11 8.33
N LEU A 78 0.53 -21.03 7.15
CA LEU A 78 -0.76 -20.34 7.05
C LEU A 78 -1.87 -21.10 7.78
N ARG A 79 -2.76 -20.35 8.43
CA ARG A 79 -3.96 -20.89 9.07
C ARG A 79 -4.86 -21.54 8.02
N ARG A 80 -5.47 -22.69 8.34
CA ARG A 80 -6.40 -23.41 7.44
C ARG A 80 -7.53 -22.53 6.91
N SER A 81 -8.03 -21.59 7.71
CA SER A 81 -9.06 -20.64 7.28
C SER A 81 -8.57 -19.73 6.16
N LEU A 82 -7.31 -19.28 6.22
CA LEU A 82 -6.72 -18.46 5.17
C LEU A 82 -6.47 -19.29 3.90
N VAL A 83 -5.94 -20.51 4.03
CA VAL A 83 -5.77 -21.43 2.90
C VAL A 83 -7.09 -21.67 2.17
N ARG A 84 -8.18 -21.91 2.91
CA ARG A 84 -9.52 -22.06 2.32
C ARG A 84 -9.99 -20.80 1.61
N ASN A 85 -9.83 -19.63 2.23
CA ASN A 85 -10.21 -18.35 1.59
C ASN A 85 -9.40 -18.10 0.31
N LEU A 86 -8.12 -18.48 0.28
CA LEU A 86 -7.29 -18.42 -0.91
C LEU A 86 -7.79 -19.39 -2.00
N GLN A 87 -8.17 -20.62 -1.63
CA GLN A 87 -8.73 -21.59 -2.58
C GLN A 87 -10.05 -21.08 -3.20
N GLU A 88 -10.91 -20.45 -2.39
CA GLU A 88 -12.15 -19.83 -2.86
C GLU A 88 -11.86 -18.62 -3.78
N ALA A 89 -10.81 -17.85 -3.47
CA ALA A 89 -10.42 -16.71 -4.28
C ALA A 89 -9.81 -17.12 -5.64
N PHE A 90 -9.21 -18.30 -5.72
CA PHE A 90 -8.49 -18.81 -6.88
C PHE A 90 -8.91 -20.26 -7.15
N PRO A 91 -10.14 -20.48 -7.64
CA PRO A 91 -10.76 -21.81 -7.73
C PRO A 91 -10.09 -22.73 -8.75
N ALA A 92 -9.38 -22.17 -9.74
CA ALA A 92 -8.70 -22.94 -10.77
C ALA A 92 -7.39 -23.57 -10.28
N ALA A 93 -6.87 -23.09 -9.15
CA ALA A 93 -5.53 -23.38 -8.73
C ALA A 93 -5.58 -24.41 -7.56
N ASP A 94 -4.76 -25.45 -7.60
CA ASP A 94 -4.83 -26.60 -6.67
C ASP A 94 -4.03 -26.36 -5.39
N LEU A 95 -4.64 -25.75 -4.36
CA LEU A 95 -3.94 -25.51 -3.10
C LEU A 95 -3.83 -26.80 -2.28
N SER A 96 -2.60 -27.14 -1.91
CA SER A 96 -2.35 -28.01 -0.76
C SER A 96 -3.13 -27.51 0.46
N HIS A 97 -3.71 -28.44 1.22
CA HIS A 97 -4.37 -28.12 2.49
C HIS A 97 -3.44 -27.49 3.53
N ARG A 98 -2.13 -27.44 3.26
CA ARG A 98 -1.11 -26.80 4.09
C ARG A 98 -0.16 -25.98 3.22
N ILE A 99 -0.04 -24.71 3.56
CA ILE A 99 0.98 -23.80 3.03
C ILE A 99 1.93 -23.52 4.20
N LEU A 100 3.12 -24.11 4.16
CA LEU A 100 4.08 -24.08 5.26
C LEU A 100 5.10 -22.98 5.10
N VAL A 101 5.43 -22.64 3.86
CA VAL A 101 6.43 -21.63 3.49
C VAL A 101 5.95 -20.83 2.28
N PRO A 102 6.52 -19.64 1.99
CA PRO A 102 6.12 -18.85 0.83
C PRO A 102 6.25 -19.60 -0.51
N GLY A 103 7.24 -20.48 -0.64
CA GLY A 103 7.42 -21.30 -1.84
C GLY A 103 6.23 -22.22 -2.16
N ASP A 104 5.49 -22.67 -1.14
CA ASP A 104 4.28 -23.47 -1.33
C ASP A 104 3.13 -22.64 -1.91
N LEU A 105 3.11 -21.33 -1.63
CA LEU A 105 2.13 -20.42 -2.23
C LEU A 105 2.55 -20.05 -3.66
N ILE A 106 3.84 -19.79 -3.90
CA ILE A 106 4.35 -19.40 -5.22
C ILE A 106 4.16 -20.53 -6.24
N SER A 107 4.40 -21.78 -5.85
CA SER A 107 4.27 -22.95 -6.73
C SER A 107 2.86 -23.17 -7.28
N TRP A 108 1.87 -22.51 -6.70
CA TRP A 108 0.45 -22.61 -7.04
C TRP A 108 -0.05 -21.51 -7.97
N LEU A 109 0.64 -20.37 -8.00
CA LEU A 109 0.18 -19.22 -8.77
C LEU A 109 0.17 -19.55 -10.26
N ASP A 110 -0.85 -19.03 -10.95
CA ASP A 110 -0.98 -19.20 -12.40
C ASP A 110 0.30 -18.74 -13.12
N ALA A 111 0.61 -19.35 -14.27
CA ALA A 111 1.79 -19.01 -15.06
C ALA A 111 1.84 -17.52 -15.48
N ASP A 112 0.68 -16.86 -15.53
CA ASP A 112 0.55 -15.44 -15.86
C ASP A 112 0.68 -14.52 -14.63
N THR A 113 0.98 -15.06 -13.44
CA THR A 113 1.22 -14.27 -12.24
C THR A 113 2.56 -13.58 -12.34
N GLU A 114 2.54 -12.25 -12.37
CA GLU A 114 3.76 -11.45 -12.33
C GLU A 114 4.31 -11.43 -10.90
N MET A 115 5.61 -11.62 -10.76
CA MET A 115 6.31 -11.67 -9.48
C MET A 115 7.50 -10.73 -9.49
N PHE A 116 7.62 -9.92 -8.44
CA PHE A 116 8.73 -8.99 -8.25
C PHE A 116 9.36 -9.20 -6.88
N THR A 117 10.62 -9.62 -6.86
CA THR A 117 11.40 -9.71 -5.61
C THR A 117 12.19 -8.43 -5.43
N ILE A 118 12.01 -7.79 -4.29
CA ILE A 118 12.62 -6.50 -4.00
C ILE A 118 13.46 -6.57 -2.74
N ASN A 119 14.57 -5.85 -2.73
CA ASN A 119 15.29 -5.54 -1.51
C ASN A 119 14.87 -4.15 -1.04
N LYS A 120 14.47 -4.05 0.23
CA LYS A 120 13.92 -2.84 0.80
C LYS A 120 14.64 -2.50 2.10
N ARG A 121 15.14 -1.27 2.19
CA ARG A 121 15.61 -0.66 3.43
C ARG A 121 14.63 0.40 3.82
N THR A 122 13.98 0.24 4.97
CA THR A 122 12.85 1.06 5.38
C THR A 122 13.13 1.70 6.72
N VAL A 123 12.65 2.92 6.89
CA VAL A 123 12.41 3.50 8.21
C VAL A 123 10.92 3.80 8.32
N GLN A 124 10.28 3.21 9.33
CA GLN A 124 8.87 3.47 9.65
C GLN A 124 8.77 4.40 10.84
N PHE A 125 7.90 5.39 10.73
CA PHE A 125 7.60 6.36 11.77
C PHE A 125 6.11 6.34 12.07
N GLN A 126 5.74 6.66 13.31
CA GLN A 126 4.35 6.74 13.70
C GLN A 126 4.10 8.00 14.51
N ARG A 127 3.09 8.77 14.08
CA ARG A 127 2.67 9.99 14.75
C ARG A 127 1.16 10.18 14.58
N GLU A 128 0.45 10.39 15.69
CA GLU A 128 -0.95 10.83 15.69
C GLU A 128 -1.90 9.97 14.81
N GLY A 129 -1.65 8.65 14.73
CA GLY A 129 -2.47 7.74 13.92
C GLY A 129 -2.14 7.73 12.42
N CYS A 130 -1.09 8.44 12.01
CA CYS A 130 -0.44 8.31 10.71
C CYS A 130 0.84 7.49 10.84
N VAL A 131 1.07 6.60 9.90
CA VAL A 131 2.35 5.92 9.70
C VAL A 131 3.02 6.57 8.49
N ALA A 132 4.25 7.04 8.66
CA ALA A 132 5.11 7.39 7.55
C ALA A 132 6.09 6.24 7.30
N GLU A 133 6.30 5.90 6.05
CA GLU A 133 7.32 4.93 5.65
C GLU A 133 8.25 5.62 4.67
N ILE A 134 9.56 5.54 4.87
CA ILE A 134 10.57 5.97 3.93
C ILE A 134 11.37 4.75 3.55
N SER A 135 11.56 4.51 2.26
CA SER A 135 12.22 3.30 1.78
C SER A 135 13.16 3.54 0.62
N GLN A 136 14.32 2.90 0.68
CA GLN A 136 15.17 2.66 -0.48
C GLN A 136 14.87 1.25 -1.00
N VAL A 137 14.60 1.15 -2.29
CA VAL A 137 14.09 -0.07 -2.90
C VAL A 137 14.97 -0.44 -4.09
N GLU A 138 15.22 -1.73 -4.26
CA GLU A 138 15.92 -2.29 -5.40
C GLU A 138 15.12 -3.48 -5.95
N ALA A 139 14.71 -3.38 -7.21
CA ALA A 139 13.88 -4.37 -7.92
C ALA A 139 14.34 -4.45 -9.39
N ASP A 140 14.66 -5.63 -9.90
CA ASP A 140 15.09 -5.84 -11.30
C ASP A 140 16.18 -4.86 -11.79
N GLY A 141 17.16 -4.57 -10.93
CA GLY A 141 18.24 -3.63 -11.22
C GLY A 141 17.85 -2.15 -11.19
N ARG A 142 16.57 -1.82 -10.97
CA ARG A 142 16.08 -0.47 -10.72
C ARG A 142 16.22 -0.14 -9.25
N ARG A 143 16.74 1.05 -8.94
CA ARG A 143 16.80 1.60 -7.59
C ARG A 143 15.96 2.86 -7.50
N ALA A 144 15.23 3.01 -6.42
CA ALA A 144 14.45 4.21 -6.15
C ALA A 144 14.30 4.47 -4.66
N GLU A 145 14.05 5.73 -4.33
CA GLU A 145 13.55 6.12 -3.01
C GLU A 145 12.05 6.35 -3.11
N THR A 146 11.33 5.98 -2.06
CA THR A 146 9.90 6.21 -1.93
C THR A 146 9.58 6.62 -0.51
N PHE A 147 8.49 7.37 -0.37
CA PHE A 147 7.83 7.51 0.91
C PHE A 147 6.34 7.21 0.79
N SER A 148 5.73 6.81 1.90
CA SER A 148 4.28 6.75 2.02
C SER A 148 3.77 7.32 3.33
N LEU A 149 2.53 7.79 3.30
CA LEU A 149 1.73 8.20 4.45
C LEU A 149 0.49 7.32 4.48
N ILE A 150 0.29 6.61 5.59
CA ILE A 150 -0.76 5.60 5.74
C ILE A 150 -1.57 5.90 6.99
N SER A 151 -2.89 5.92 6.86
CA SER A 151 -3.79 6.01 8.02
C SER A 151 -5.12 5.29 7.79
N LYS A 152 -5.86 5.04 8.87
CA LYS A 152 -7.26 4.60 8.76
C LYS A 152 -8.20 5.73 8.33
N ARG A 153 -7.77 7.00 8.43
CA ARG A 153 -8.58 8.17 8.06
C ARG A 153 -7.91 8.97 6.96
N ALA A 154 -8.70 9.45 6.00
CA ALA A 154 -8.20 10.25 4.88
C ALA A 154 -7.67 11.61 5.34
N ASP A 155 -8.39 12.26 6.26
CA ASP A 155 -8.03 13.59 6.80
C ASP A 155 -6.64 13.59 7.43
N THR A 156 -6.33 12.58 8.24
CA THR A 156 -5.00 12.40 8.85
C THR A 156 -3.87 12.31 7.82
N VAL A 157 -4.10 11.66 6.66
CA VAL A 157 -3.09 11.60 5.60
C VAL A 157 -2.97 12.95 4.90
N THR A 158 -4.09 13.61 4.58
CA THR A 158 -4.07 14.90 3.90
C THR A 158 -3.47 16.01 4.74
N GLU A 159 -3.73 16.02 6.06
CA GLU A 159 -3.13 16.97 6.99
C GLU A 159 -1.61 16.81 7.04
N ALA A 160 -1.10 15.57 7.10
CA ALA A 160 0.34 15.30 7.04
C ALA A 160 0.96 15.75 5.70
N LEU A 161 0.24 15.60 4.58
CA LEU A 161 0.68 16.05 3.26
C LEU A 161 0.76 17.58 3.12
N ASP A 162 0.02 18.34 3.91
CA ASP A 162 0.05 19.80 3.87
C ASP A 162 1.31 20.38 4.53
N PHE A 163 2.02 19.58 5.33
CA PHE A 163 3.33 19.93 5.89
C PHE A 163 4.51 19.59 4.97
N LEU A 164 4.27 18.91 3.84
CA LEU A 164 5.33 18.55 2.90
C LEU A 164 5.61 19.68 1.90
N PRO A 165 6.87 19.82 1.44
CA PRO A 165 7.26 20.86 0.50
C PRO A 165 6.59 20.71 -0.87
N ALA A 166 6.40 21.84 -1.55
CA ALA A 166 5.96 21.88 -2.94
C ALA A 166 7.13 21.58 -3.91
N PRO A 167 6.86 21.04 -5.11
CA PRO A 167 5.55 20.61 -5.59
C PRO A 167 5.08 19.31 -4.92
N ARG A 168 3.76 19.12 -4.88
CA ARG A 168 3.20 17.82 -4.49
C ARG A 168 3.48 16.82 -5.61
N LEU A 169 4.02 15.66 -5.23
CA LEU A 169 4.34 14.59 -6.17
C LEU A 169 3.07 13.83 -6.55
N GLU A 170 3.15 13.04 -7.62
CA GLU A 170 2.05 12.14 -7.99
C GLU A 170 1.93 10.99 -6.98
N ASN A 171 0.70 10.59 -6.66
CA ASN A 171 0.44 9.41 -5.86
C ASN A 171 0.56 8.17 -6.76
N VAL A 172 1.65 7.42 -6.60
CA VAL A 172 1.91 6.19 -7.35
C VAL A 172 2.13 5.07 -6.34
N ASP A 173 1.16 4.16 -6.27
CA ASP A 173 1.25 3.00 -5.39
C ASP A 173 2.38 2.05 -5.80
N TYR A 174 2.74 1.16 -4.88
CA TYR A 174 3.88 0.27 -5.05
C TYR A 174 3.73 -0.67 -6.24
N GLY A 175 2.51 -1.19 -6.46
CA GLY A 175 2.23 -2.09 -7.58
C GLY A 175 2.37 -1.39 -8.92
N SER A 176 1.84 -0.17 -9.02
CA SER A 176 1.98 0.67 -10.21
C SER A 176 3.45 0.93 -10.58
N TRP A 177 4.29 1.21 -9.57
CA TRP A 177 5.73 1.44 -9.79
C TRP A 177 6.48 0.18 -10.23
N LEU A 178 6.16 -0.98 -9.61
CA LEU A 178 6.77 -2.27 -9.95
C LEU A 178 6.43 -2.68 -11.38
N GLN A 179 5.15 -2.65 -11.74
CA GLN A 179 4.68 -3.02 -13.08
C GLN A 179 5.01 -1.99 -14.16
N GLY A 180 5.45 -0.78 -13.78
CA GLY A 180 5.75 0.31 -14.72
C GLY A 180 4.51 0.83 -15.47
N ARG A 181 3.32 0.57 -14.96
CA ARG A 181 2.02 0.96 -15.53
C ARG A 181 1.02 1.20 -14.41
N PRO A 182 -0.02 2.03 -14.61
CA PRO A 182 -1.07 2.19 -13.62
C PRO A 182 -1.67 0.84 -13.23
N TRP A 183 -1.50 0.47 -11.98
CA TRP A 183 -2.08 -0.75 -11.43
C TRP A 183 -3.52 -0.44 -10.99
N SER A 184 -4.45 -1.33 -11.35
CA SER A 184 -5.91 -1.26 -11.10
C SER A 184 -6.78 -0.35 -12.00
N ALA A 185 -6.46 -0.18 -13.29
CA ALA A 185 -7.31 0.60 -14.21
C ALA A 185 -8.74 0.02 -14.44
N ASN A 186 -9.08 -1.19 -13.96
CA ASN A 186 -10.34 -1.89 -14.27
C ASN A 186 -11.31 -2.10 -13.10
N ALA A 187 -11.07 -1.49 -11.95
CA ALA A 187 -12.12 -1.24 -10.97
C ALA A 187 -11.73 0.09 -10.36
N LEU A 188 -12.55 1.12 -10.40
CA LEU A 188 -13.58 1.31 -9.39
C LEU A 188 -14.41 2.52 -9.84
N GLU A 189 -15.73 2.42 -9.76
CA GLU A 189 -16.53 3.65 -9.74
C GLU A 189 -16.08 4.50 -8.56
N PRO A 190 -16.01 5.85 -8.73
CA PRO A 190 -15.64 6.73 -7.64
C PRO A 190 -16.56 6.46 -6.45
N VAL A 191 -15.99 6.23 -5.28
CA VAL A 191 -16.75 6.23 -4.03
C VAL A 191 -17.30 7.65 -3.86
N SER A 192 -18.50 7.89 -4.36
CA SER A 192 -19.16 9.19 -4.30
C SER A 192 -19.29 9.60 -2.84
N LYS A 193 -18.45 10.54 -2.40
CA LYS A 193 -18.65 11.25 -1.15
C LYS A 193 -19.89 12.12 -1.32
N ALA A 194 -20.97 11.77 -0.64
CA ALA A 194 -22.00 12.73 -0.27
C ALA A 194 -21.37 13.73 0.72
N PHE A 195 -20.59 14.68 0.20
CA PHE A 195 -20.19 15.86 0.93
C PHE A 195 -21.45 16.72 1.07
N ARG A 196 -22.09 16.67 2.24
CA ARG A 196 -23.09 17.68 2.60
C ARG A 196 -22.33 18.89 3.13
N PRO A 197 -22.27 20.02 2.41
CA PRO A 197 -21.77 21.24 3.02
C PRO A 197 -22.67 21.59 4.21
N MET A 198 -22.07 21.79 5.39
CA MET A 198 -22.82 22.38 6.50
C MET A 198 -23.29 23.78 6.08
N PRO A 199 -24.56 24.14 6.30
CA PRO A 199 -24.98 25.51 6.11
C PRO A 199 -24.28 26.37 7.18
N VAL A 200 -23.51 27.35 6.70
CA VAL A 200 -23.02 28.45 7.54
C VAL A 200 -24.24 29.24 8.00
N LEU A 201 -24.61 29.09 9.28
CA LEU A 201 -25.61 29.96 9.90
C LEU A 201 -25.02 31.36 9.98
N GLY A 202 -25.52 32.22 9.09
CA GLY A 202 -25.16 33.63 8.98
C GLY A 202 -25.45 34.39 10.27
N ALA A 203 -24.58 35.38 10.49
CA ALA A 203 -24.59 36.32 11.60
C ALA A 203 -25.97 36.90 11.91
N ALA A 204 -26.37 36.83 13.17
CA ALA A 204 -27.43 37.67 13.71
C ALA A 204 -26.96 39.13 13.66
N ARG A 205 -27.63 39.94 12.83
CA ARG A 205 -27.52 41.40 12.88
C ARG A 205 -28.26 41.90 14.12
N VAL A 206 -27.55 42.64 14.94
CA VAL A 206 -28.09 43.54 15.97
C VAL A 206 -28.77 44.71 15.24
N ALA A 207 -30.02 44.98 15.58
CA ALA A 207 -30.72 46.24 15.35
C ALA A 207 -31.66 46.48 16.54
#